data_AF-S2E5X2-F1
#
_entry.id   AF-S2E5X2-F1
#
_cell.length_a   1.000
_cell.length_b   1.000
_cell.length_c   1.000
_cell.angle_alpha   90.00
_cell.angle_beta   90.00
_cell.angle_gamma   90.00
#
_symmetry.space_group_name_H-M   'P 1'
#
loop_
_entity.id
_entity.type
_entity.pdbx_description
1 polymer ?
#
loop_
_entity_poly.entity_id
_entity_poly.type
_entity_poly.pdbx_seq_one_letter_code
_entity_poly.pdbx_strand_id
1 'polypeptide(L)'
;MKSNLISKSETAELLKTVSEKWGMEFPKTKNLMVHEITDDAQIIIGPGLKILKVGEEYLPFLSETQLLEKFPHVTVDMGAVKFMCKGANVMRPGIKGHSEFEKEKIVCIIEESQHKVLAVGKSIISSSELDSIEKGEVVKNMHYISDKFWEIGKTIHS
;
A
#
# COMPACT_ATOMS: atom_id res chain seq x y z
N MET A 1 -17.48 1.13 -12.99
CA MET A 1 -16.12 1.67 -13.09
C MET A 1 -16.08 2.67 -14.22
N LYS A 2 -15.76 3.92 -13.92
CA LYS A 2 -15.55 4.98 -14.92
C LYS A 2 -14.06 5.23 -15.02
N SER A 3 -13.56 5.45 -16.23
CA SER A 3 -12.14 5.69 -16.49
C SER A 3 -11.96 7.04 -17.17
N ASN A 4 -11.02 7.85 -16.69
CA ASN A 4 -10.68 9.12 -17.31
C ASN A 4 -9.18 9.36 -17.28
N LEU A 5 -8.67 9.90 -18.39
CA LEU A 5 -7.32 10.45 -18.44
C LEU A 5 -7.36 11.84 -17.80
N ILE A 6 -6.58 12.05 -16.74
CA ILE A 6 -6.52 13.36 -16.07
C ILE A 6 -5.55 14.30 -16.79
N SER A 7 -5.79 15.60 -16.65
CA SER A 7 -4.97 16.65 -17.26
C SER A 7 -3.56 16.68 -16.68
N LYS A 8 -2.67 17.45 -17.33
CA LYS A 8 -1.28 17.65 -16.86
C LYS A 8 -1.22 18.34 -15.50
N SER A 9 -2.12 19.31 -15.24
CA SER A 9 -2.17 20.02 -13.96
C SER A 9 -2.65 19.09 -12.84
N GLU A 10 -3.70 18.31 -13.08
CA GLU A 10 -4.19 17.32 -12.11
C GLU A 10 -3.14 16.22 -11.85
N THR A 11 -2.45 15.76 -12.90
CA THR A 11 -1.35 14.80 -12.77
C THR A 11 -0.23 15.35 -11.89
N ALA A 12 0.18 16.61 -12.10
CA ALA A 12 1.23 17.24 -11.32
C ALA A 12 0.84 17.42 -9.85
N GLU A 13 -0.40 17.81 -9.56
CA GLU A 13 -0.93 17.95 -8.20
C GLU A 13 -1.01 16.61 -7.46
N LEU A 14 -1.51 15.58 -8.13
CA LEU A 14 -1.57 14.22 -7.59
C LEU A 14 -0.18 13.68 -7.28
N LEU A 15 0.76 13.77 -8.23
CA LEU A 15 2.12 13.29 -8.01
C LEU A 15 2.84 14.07 -6.92
N LYS A 16 2.60 15.38 -6.79
CA LYS A 16 3.12 16.18 -5.69
C LYS A 16 2.60 15.65 -4.34
N THR A 17 1.29 15.44 -4.23
CA THR A 17 0.65 14.91 -3.02
C THR A 17 1.20 13.54 -2.64
N VAL A 18 1.32 12.63 -3.61
CA VAL A 18 1.89 11.30 -3.42
C VAL A 18 3.36 11.39 -3.00
N SER A 19 4.13 12.27 -3.63
CA SER A 19 5.56 12.47 -3.30
C SER A 19 5.75 12.92 -1.86
N GLU A 20 4.95 13.88 -1.40
CA GLU A 20 4.97 14.39 -0.02
C GLU A 20 4.56 13.31 0.99
N LYS A 21 3.48 12.56 0.71
CA LYS A 21 3.00 11.49 1.59
C LYS A 21 3.98 10.33 1.70
N TRP A 22 4.60 9.94 0.60
CA TRP A 22 5.50 8.79 0.56
C TRP A 22 6.96 9.15 0.84
N GLY A 23 7.32 10.43 0.84
CA GLY A 23 8.71 10.88 0.97
C GLY A 23 9.58 10.42 -0.20
N MET A 24 8.99 10.29 -1.40
CA MET A 24 9.66 9.76 -2.60
C MET A 24 9.43 10.70 -3.78
N GLU A 25 10.45 10.84 -4.64
CA GLU A 25 10.31 11.59 -5.87
C GLU A 25 9.84 10.70 -7.03
N PHE A 26 8.95 11.24 -7.86
CA PHE A 26 8.47 10.60 -9.08
C PHE A 26 8.97 11.35 -10.32
N PRO A 27 9.29 10.63 -11.41
CA PRO A 27 9.60 11.27 -12.68
C PRO A 27 8.38 12.07 -13.17
N LYS A 28 8.63 13.12 -13.97
CA LYS A 28 7.56 13.91 -14.56
C LYS A 28 6.78 13.05 -15.56
N THR A 29 5.52 12.76 -15.22
CA THR A 29 4.59 12.04 -16.09
C THR A 29 3.57 13.02 -16.67
N LYS A 30 3.26 12.89 -17.97
CA LYS A 30 2.36 13.81 -18.67
C LYS A 30 0.90 13.64 -18.21
N ASN A 31 0.37 12.43 -18.32
CA ASN A 31 -1.01 12.13 -17.98
C ASN A 31 -1.07 10.80 -17.22
N LEU A 32 -1.95 10.69 -16.23
CA LEU A 32 -2.31 9.45 -15.55
C LEU A 32 -3.72 9.03 -15.94
N MET A 33 -3.99 7.73 -15.93
CA MET A 33 -5.35 7.19 -16.07
C MET A 33 -5.91 6.94 -14.67
N VAL A 34 -7.11 7.46 -14.41
CA VAL A 34 -7.83 7.25 -13.16
C VAL A 34 -9.04 6.37 -13.44
N HIS A 35 -9.18 5.31 -12.64
CA HIS A 35 -10.31 4.40 -12.64
C HIS A 35 -11.08 4.56 -11.33
N GLU A 36 -12.27 5.15 -11.42
CA GLU A 36 -13.19 5.28 -10.29
C GLU A 36 -13.83 3.91 -10.01
N ILE A 37 -13.56 3.38 -8.81
CA ILE A 37 -14.06 2.07 -8.36
C ILE A 37 -15.33 2.26 -7.55
N THR A 38 -15.28 3.15 -6.55
CA THR A 38 -16.39 3.60 -5.69
C THR A 38 -16.23 5.09 -5.44
N ASP A 39 -17.20 5.71 -4.75
CA ASP A 39 -17.14 7.14 -4.40
C ASP A 39 -15.91 7.50 -3.56
N ASP A 40 -15.37 6.54 -2.81
CA ASP A 40 -14.23 6.69 -1.91
C ASP A 40 -12.94 6.00 -2.39
N ALA A 41 -12.95 5.31 -3.53
CA ALA A 41 -11.78 4.54 -3.99
C ALA A 41 -11.52 4.62 -5.50
N GLN A 42 -10.25 4.80 -5.85
CA GLN A 42 -9.77 4.96 -7.21
C GLN A 42 -8.47 4.19 -7.45
N ILE A 43 -8.29 3.64 -8.65
CA ILE A 43 -7.01 3.09 -9.10
C ILE A 43 -6.41 4.07 -10.11
N ILE A 44 -5.20 4.57 -9.83
CA ILE A 44 -4.48 5.53 -10.65
C ILE A 44 -3.30 4.81 -11.31
N ILE A 45 -3.16 4.94 -12.62
CA ILE A 45 -2.16 4.22 -13.41
C ILE A 45 -1.35 5.20 -14.25
N GLY A 46 -0.04 4.96 -14.28
CA GLY A 46 0.92 5.61 -15.15
C GLY A 46 2.09 4.68 -15.47
N PRO A 47 3.07 5.15 -16.26
CA PRO A 47 4.25 4.37 -16.59
C PRO A 47 5.03 3.98 -15.33
N GLY A 48 5.08 2.67 -15.03
CA GLY A 48 5.76 2.12 -13.84
C GLY A 48 5.15 2.58 -12.51
N LEU A 49 3.87 2.94 -12.51
CA LEU A 49 3.18 3.44 -11.34
C LEU A 49 1.73 2.97 -11.33
N LYS A 50 1.34 2.28 -10.26
CA LYS A 50 -0.05 1.96 -9.97
C LYS A 50 -0.32 2.25 -8.50
N ILE A 51 -1.33 3.07 -8.26
CA ILE A 51 -1.68 3.57 -6.92
C ILE A 51 -3.14 3.24 -6.66
N LEU A 52 -3.43 2.73 -5.48
CA LEU A 52 -4.78 2.67 -4.95
C LEU A 52 -5.01 3.87 -4.02
N LYS A 53 -5.97 4.73 -4.34
CA LYS A 53 -6.46 5.78 -3.44
C LYS A 53 -7.69 5.26 -2.71
N VAL A 54 -7.71 5.33 -1.38
CA VAL A 54 -8.89 5.05 -0.54
C VAL A 54 -9.06 6.17 0.48
N GLY A 55 -10.15 6.92 0.39
CA GLY A 55 -10.29 8.17 1.14
C GLY A 55 -9.12 9.11 0.82
N GLU A 56 -8.39 9.55 1.86
CA GLU A 56 -7.23 10.45 1.74
C GLU A 56 -5.87 9.72 1.63
N GLU A 57 -5.89 8.39 1.65
CA GLU A 57 -4.68 7.57 1.63
C GLU A 57 -4.34 7.11 0.21
N TYR A 58 -3.05 7.12 -0.08
CA TYR A 58 -2.47 6.64 -1.34
C TYR A 58 -1.58 5.45 -1.02
N LEU A 59 -1.89 4.29 -1.60
CA LEU A 59 -1.22 3.03 -1.35
C LEU A 59 -0.53 2.57 -2.64
N PRO A 60 0.75 2.16 -2.60
CA PRO A 60 1.35 1.45 -3.73
C PRO A 60 0.51 0.18 -4.02
N PHE A 61 0.18 -0.05 -5.28
CA PHE A 61 -0.61 -1.21 -5.64
C PHE A 61 0.23 -2.49 -5.53
N LEU A 62 -0.38 -3.60 -5.10
CA LEU A 62 0.34 -4.85 -4.82
C LEU A 62 1.05 -5.48 -6.04
N SER A 63 0.75 -5.03 -7.26
CA SER A 63 1.43 -5.48 -8.48
C SER A 63 2.75 -4.77 -8.74
N GLU A 64 3.02 -3.63 -8.08
CA GLU A 64 4.20 -2.80 -8.32
C GLU A 64 5.36 -3.22 -7.42
N THR A 65 5.91 -4.42 -7.63
CA THR A 65 6.94 -5.00 -6.74
C THR A 65 8.16 -4.09 -6.54
N GLN A 66 8.67 -3.48 -7.61
CA GLN A 66 9.80 -2.54 -7.54
C GLN A 66 9.50 -1.26 -6.75
N LEU A 67 8.24 -0.83 -6.75
CA LEU A 67 7.81 0.32 -5.95
C LEU A 67 7.67 -0.08 -4.48
N LEU A 68 7.09 -1.26 -4.21
CA LEU A 68 6.88 -1.78 -2.87
C LEU A 68 8.19 -2.00 -2.09
N GLU A 69 9.28 -2.37 -2.78
CA GLU A 69 10.62 -2.50 -2.19
C GLU A 69 11.17 -1.21 -1.58
N LYS A 70 10.61 -0.05 -1.95
CA LYS A 70 11.02 1.26 -1.43
C LYS A 70 10.29 1.64 -0.15
N PHE A 71 9.23 0.92 0.21
CA PHE A 71 8.47 1.18 1.42
C PHE A 71 9.03 0.38 2.60
N PRO A 72 8.89 0.92 3.83
CA PRO A 72 9.19 0.13 5.01
C PRO A 72 8.24 -1.07 5.11
N HIS A 73 8.65 -2.09 5.86
CA HIS A 73 7.91 -3.34 5.95
C HIS A 73 7.84 -3.92 7.36
N VAL A 74 6.84 -4.77 7.59
CA VAL A 74 6.81 -5.77 8.67
C VAL A 74 6.78 -7.16 8.07
N THR A 75 7.55 -8.07 8.65
CA THR A 75 7.58 -9.49 8.29
C THR A 75 6.69 -10.26 9.26
N VAL A 76 5.73 -11.01 8.73
CA VAL A 76 4.81 -11.84 9.51
C VAL A 76 5.09 -13.33 9.33
N ASP A 77 4.73 -14.11 10.35
CA ASP A 77 4.84 -15.57 10.26
C ASP A 77 3.83 -16.21 9.31
N MET A 78 4.11 -17.46 8.95
CA MET A 78 3.24 -18.27 8.09
C MET A 78 1.83 -18.47 8.67
N GLY A 79 1.67 -18.40 9.99
CA GLY A 79 0.37 -18.51 10.67
C GLY A 79 -0.54 -17.31 10.41
N ALA A 80 0.04 -16.13 10.25
CA ALA A 80 -0.67 -14.88 9.96
C ALA A 80 -1.16 -14.77 8.51
N VAL A 81 -0.48 -15.41 7.54
CA VAL A 81 -0.74 -15.28 6.10
C VAL A 81 -2.21 -15.48 5.73
N LYS A 82 -2.84 -16.55 6.23
CA LYS A 82 -4.25 -16.87 5.92
C LYS A 82 -5.23 -15.80 6.41
N PHE A 83 -4.87 -15.07 7.46
CA PHE A 83 -5.68 -13.99 8.02
C PHE A 83 -5.43 -12.68 7.27
N MET A 84 -4.18 -12.43 6.88
CA MET A 84 -3.83 -11.27 6.04
C MET A 84 -4.55 -11.31 4.70
N CYS A 85 -4.63 -12.46 4.04
CA CYS A 85 -5.42 -12.65 2.81
C CYS A 85 -6.94 -12.51 3.01
N LYS A 86 -7.40 -12.30 4.25
CA LYS A 86 -8.81 -12.05 4.60
C LYS A 86 -9.03 -10.64 5.15
N GLY A 87 -8.04 -9.76 5.05
CA GLY A 87 -8.14 -8.37 5.49
C GLY A 87 -7.95 -8.15 6.98
N ALA A 88 -7.38 -9.12 7.71
CA ALA A 88 -7.04 -8.90 9.11
C ALA A 88 -5.94 -7.83 9.26
N ASN A 89 -5.99 -7.08 10.35
CA ASN A 89 -4.91 -6.18 10.76
C ASN A 89 -3.70 -6.98 11.27
N VAL A 90 -2.52 -6.37 11.20
CA VAL A 90 -1.31 -7.00 11.72
C VAL A 90 -1.25 -6.80 13.23
N MET A 91 -1.16 -7.91 13.96
CA MET A 91 -1.04 -7.93 15.41
C MET A 91 0.42 -8.21 15.80
N ARG A 92 0.89 -7.58 16.87
CA ARG A 92 2.26 -7.72 17.39
C ARG A 92 2.77 -9.17 17.49
N PRO A 93 2.00 -10.16 17.99
CA PRO A 93 2.49 -11.53 18.13
C PRO A 93 2.84 -12.23 16.81
N GLY A 94 2.23 -11.80 15.70
CA GLY A 94 2.47 -12.37 14.37
C GLY A 94 3.67 -11.77 13.65
N ILE A 95 4.30 -10.73 14.19
CA ILE A 95 5.46 -10.06 13.57
C ILE A 95 6.76 -10.75 14.00
N LYS A 96 7.59 -11.11 13.02
CA LYS A 96 8.90 -11.77 13.17
C LYS A 96 10.08 -10.86 12.84
N GLY A 97 9.84 -9.76 12.13
CA GLY A 97 10.85 -8.76 11.81
C GLY A 97 10.21 -7.51 11.24
N HIS A 98 10.99 -6.45 11.10
CA HIS A 98 10.53 -5.20 10.49
C HIS A 98 11.73 -4.36 10.04
N SER A 99 11.46 -3.40 9.15
CA SER A 99 12.35 -2.27 8.90
C SER A 99 12.02 -1.12 9.86
N GLU A 100 12.73 0.00 9.75
CA GLU A 100 12.35 1.23 10.45
C GLU A 100 11.11 1.87 9.81
N PHE A 101 10.18 2.36 10.63
CA PHE A 101 9.04 3.15 10.20
C PHE A 101 8.47 4.02 11.33
N GLU A 102 7.88 5.14 10.96
CA GLU A 102 7.14 6.00 11.88
C GLU A 102 5.66 5.60 11.93
N LYS A 103 4.96 6.10 12.95
CA LYS A 103 3.51 5.99 13.08
C LYS A 103 2.79 6.77 11.95
N GLU A 104 1.61 6.30 11.55
CA GLU A 104 0.81 6.83 10.44
C GLU A 104 1.49 6.77 9.06
N LYS A 105 2.50 5.91 8.87
CA LYS A 105 3.17 5.71 7.57
C LYS A 105 2.66 4.46 6.87
N ILE A 106 2.80 4.45 5.54
CA ILE A 106 2.50 3.27 4.73
C ILE A 106 3.59 2.23 4.94
N VAL A 107 3.16 1.00 5.24
CA VAL A 107 4.03 -0.14 5.54
C VAL A 107 3.58 -1.35 4.74
N CYS A 108 4.52 -2.03 4.09
CA CYS A 108 4.32 -3.31 3.42
C CYS A 108 4.28 -4.46 4.43
N ILE A 109 3.40 -5.44 4.23
CA ILE A 109 3.34 -6.66 5.02
C ILE A 109 3.89 -7.79 4.18
N ILE A 110 5.02 -8.36 4.60
CA ILE A 110 5.69 -9.46 3.89
C ILE A 110 5.64 -10.76 4.70
N GLU A 111 5.62 -11.91 4.03
CA GLU A 111 5.74 -13.21 4.70
C GLU A 111 7.19 -13.68 4.86
N GLU A 112 7.45 -14.47 5.91
CA GLU A 112 8.81 -14.85 6.31
C GLU A 112 9.53 -15.87 5.41
N SER A 113 8.81 -16.61 4.55
CA SER A 113 9.38 -17.72 3.78
C SER A 113 9.93 -17.30 2.42
N GLN A 114 9.18 -16.50 1.65
CA GLN A 114 9.57 -16.03 0.31
C GLN A 114 9.66 -14.51 0.21
N HIS A 115 9.44 -13.79 1.32
CA HIS A 115 9.45 -12.33 1.38
C HIS A 115 8.48 -11.66 0.39
N LYS A 116 7.38 -12.33 0.06
CA LYS A 116 6.34 -11.75 -0.80
C LYS A 116 5.49 -10.75 -0.03
N VAL A 117 5.21 -9.61 -0.67
CA VAL A 117 4.25 -8.63 -0.15
C VAL A 117 2.84 -9.20 -0.26
N LEU A 118 2.19 -9.37 0.89
CA LEU A 118 0.82 -9.86 1.01
C LEU A 118 -0.21 -8.74 1.07
N ALA A 119 0.20 -7.62 1.66
CA ALA A 119 -0.66 -6.49 1.92
C ALA A 119 0.15 -5.20 2.07
N VAL A 120 -0.55 -4.09 1.96
CA VAL A 120 -0.10 -2.74 2.27
C VAL A 120 -1.06 -2.15 3.29
N GLY A 121 -0.53 -1.51 4.31
CA GLY A 121 -1.31 -0.93 5.38
C GLY A 121 -0.71 0.34 5.93
N LYS A 122 -1.34 0.87 6.98
CA LYS A 122 -0.89 2.08 7.69
C LYS A 122 -0.48 1.71 9.11
N SER A 123 0.71 2.13 9.51
CA SER A 123 1.23 1.89 10.85
C SER A 123 0.42 2.66 11.91
N ILE A 124 0.16 2.00 13.03
CA ILE A 124 -0.59 2.55 14.19
C ILE A 124 0.38 3.00 15.29
N ILE A 125 1.57 2.41 15.29
CA ILE A 125 2.70 2.70 16.17
C ILE A 125 3.97 2.82 15.32
N SER A 126 5.06 3.34 15.87
CA SER A 126 6.37 3.31 15.21
C SER A 126 7.08 1.96 15.38
N SER A 127 8.13 1.71 14.60
CA SER A 127 9.00 0.55 14.81
C SER A 127 9.69 0.57 16.17
N SER A 128 10.00 1.76 16.71
CA SER A 128 10.57 1.88 18.07
C SER A 128 9.58 1.50 19.18
N GLU A 129 8.30 1.86 19.03
CA GLU A 129 7.24 1.43 19.95
C GLU A 129 6.96 -0.07 19.81
N LEU A 130 7.03 -0.62 18.59
CA LEU A 130 6.83 -2.03 18.28
C LEU A 130 7.75 -2.95 19.10
N ASP A 131 9.01 -2.55 19.27
CA ASP A 131 10.02 -3.29 20.05
C ASP A 131 9.69 -3.35 21.55
N SER A 132 8.89 -2.40 22.04
CA SER A 132 8.57 -2.25 23.46
C SER A 132 7.24 -2.90 23.88
N ILE A 133 6.49 -3.45 22.93
CA ILE A 133 5.17 -4.05 23.19
C ILE A 133 5.15 -5.56 22.91
N GLU A 134 4.33 -6.28 23.68
CA GLU A 134 4.13 -7.74 23.51
C GLU A 134 2.83 -8.07 22.76
N LYS A 135 1.85 -7.16 22.77
CA LYS A 135 0.53 -7.34 22.18
C LYS A 135 -0.05 -6.02 21.69
N GLY A 136 -0.98 -6.10 20.75
CA GLY A 136 -1.66 -4.94 20.18
C GLY A 136 -1.67 -4.96 18.67
N GLU A 137 -2.48 -4.08 18.09
CA GLU A 137 -2.51 -3.84 16.65
C GLU A 137 -1.34 -2.94 16.25
N VAL A 138 -0.64 -3.29 15.17
CA VAL A 138 0.57 -2.59 14.72
C VAL A 138 0.35 -1.92 13.38
N VAL A 139 -0.28 -2.62 12.44
CA VAL A 139 -0.56 -2.10 11.10
C VAL A 139 -2.02 -2.37 10.77
N LYS A 140 -2.74 -1.31 10.43
CA LYS A 140 -4.09 -1.40 9.87
C LYS A 140 -3.98 -1.84 8.42
N ASN A 141 -4.57 -2.98 8.08
CA ASN A 141 -4.55 -3.51 6.72
C ASN A 141 -5.51 -2.69 5.83
N MET A 142 -5.05 -2.28 4.65
CA MET A 142 -5.82 -1.40 3.75
C MET A 142 -5.94 -1.95 2.33
N HIS A 143 -4.92 -2.67 1.87
CA HIS A 143 -4.93 -3.33 0.57
C HIS A 143 -4.23 -4.69 0.68
N TYR A 144 -4.87 -5.78 0.31
CA TYR A 144 -4.32 -7.13 0.45
C TYR A 144 -4.65 -8.01 -0.76
N ILE A 145 -3.82 -9.04 -0.97
CA ILE A 145 -4.07 -10.03 -2.01
C ILE A 145 -5.47 -10.63 -1.83
N SER A 146 -6.22 -10.72 -2.91
CA SER A 146 -7.63 -11.18 -2.99
C SER A 146 -8.69 -10.20 -2.46
N ASP A 147 -8.31 -8.98 -2.04
CA ASP A 147 -9.31 -7.94 -1.82
C ASP A 147 -9.99 -7.50 -3.12
N LYS A 148 -11.08 -6.76 -2.99
CA LYS A 148 -11.85 -6.28 -4.15
C LYS A 148 -11.02 -5.41 -5.10
N PHE A 149 -10.06 -4.63 -4.58
CA PHE A 149 -9.24 -3.73 -5.39
C PHE A 149 -8.17 -4.49 -6.16
N TRP A 150 -7.58 -5.53 -5.56
CA TRP A 150 -6.67 -6.47 -6.18
C TRP A 150 -7.34 -7.16 -7.37
N GLU A 151 -8.53 -7.73 -7.14
CA GLU A 151 -9.28 -8.44 -8.17
C GLU A 151 -9.65 -7.52 -9.35
N ILE A 152 -10.10 -6.29 -9.07
CA ILE A 152 -10.36 -5.29 -10.11
C ILE A 152 -9.05 -4.85 -10.80
N GLY A 153 -7.99 -4.62 -10.04
CA GLY A 153 -6.71 -4.19 -10.60
C GLY A 153 -6.10 -5.21 -11.56
N LYS A 154 -6.39 -6.51 -11.41
CA LYS A 154 -5.98 -7.53 -12.40
C LYS A 154 -6.65 -7.35 -13.76
N THR A 155 -7.82 -6.73 -13.82
CA THR A 155 -8.52 -6.46 -15.09
C THR A 155 -8.13 -5.12 -15.71
N ILE A 156 -7.30 -4.33 -15.02
CA ILE A 156 -6.85 -3.01 -15.49
C ILE A 156 -5.37 -3.11 -15.85
N HIS A 157 -5.09 -2.96 -17.14
CA HIS A 157 -3.75 -3.00 -17.70
C HIS A 157 -3.29 -1.57 -18.05
N SER A 158 -2.00 -1.30 -17.83
CA SER A 158 -1.30 -0.08 -18.23
C SER A 158 -1.04 -0.03 -19.72
#